data_AF-A0A382ZPE0-F1
#
_entry.id   AF-A0A382ZPE0-F1
#
_cell.length_a   1.000
_cell.length_b   1.000
_cell.length_c   1.000
_cell.angle_alpha   90.00
_cell.angle_beta   90.00
_cell.angle_gamma   90.00
#
_symmetry.space_group_name_H-M   'P 1'
#
loop_
_entity.id
_entity.type
_entity.pdbx_description
1 polymer ?
#
loop_
_entity_poly.entity_id
_entity_poly.type
_entity_poly.pdbx_seq_one_letter_code
_entity_poly.pdbx_strand_id
1 'polypeptide(L)' 'MARLEIGQIIAVIKEKLPEAVVEEVLDGVDPFVVVKAEQWGETARLCRDDSRLGFDLLSCISGVDYPEREE' A
#
# COMPACT_ATOMS: atom_id res chain seq x y z
N MET A 1 -0.05 -20.49 -5.12
CA MET A 1 0.42 -19.75 -3.93
C MET A 1 -0.75 -19.57 -2.98
N ALA A 2 -0.53 -19.69 -1.68
CA ALA A 2 -1.57 -19.32 -0.71
C ALA A 2 -1.79 -17.81 -0.80
N ARG A 3 -3.05 -17.38 -0.81
CA ARG A 3 -3.41 -15.96 -0.78
C ARG A 3 -2.97 -15.39 0.57
N LEU A 4 -2.22 -14.30 0.55
CA LEU A 4 -1.89 -13.58 1.79
C LEU A 4 -3.10 -12.82 2.29
N GLU A 5 -3.28 -12.81 3.61
CA GLU A 5 -4.21 -11.91 4.28
C GLU A 5 -3.59 -10.51 4.39
N ILE A 6 -4.43 -9.49 4.58
CA ILE A 6 -4.00 -8.07 4.57
C ILE A 6 -2.83 -7.80 5.54
N GLY A 7 -2.87 -8.32 6.76
CA GLY A 7 -1.79 -8.14 7.73
C GLY A 7 -0.45 -8.74 7.28
N GLN A 8 -0.48 -9.81 6.49
CA GLN A 8 0.73 -10.41 5.92
C GLN A 8 1.28 -9.58 4.76
N ILE A 9 0.41 -8.99 3.94
CA ILE A 9 0.81 -8.06 2.87
C ILE A 9 1.51 -6.84 3.48
N ILE A 10 0.92 -6.25 4.53
CA ILE A 10 1.49 -5.10 5.23
C ILE A 10 2.84 -5.45 5.86
N ALA A 11 2.95 -6.64 6.46
CA ALA A 11 4.22 -7.12 7.01
C ALA A 11 5.33 -7.20 5.96
N VAL A 12 5.01 -7.66 4.74
CA VAL A 12 5.98 -7.67 3.61
C VAL A 12 6.43 -6.25 3.26
N ILE A 13 5.50 -5.29 3.20
CA ILE A 13 5.81 -3.89 2.90
C ILE A 13 6.73 -3.31 3.97
N LYS A 14 6.41 -3.50 5.26
CA LYS A 14 7.22 -2.99 6.38
C LYS A 14 8.58 -3.69 6.52
N GLU A 15 8.70 -4.95 6.13
CA GLU A 15 9.98 -5.67 6.09
C GLU A 15 10.95 -5.03 5.08
N LYS A 16 10.46 -4.66 3.89
CA LYS A 16 11.30 -4.13 2.80
C LYS A 16 11.43 -2.61 2.82
N LEU A 17 10.39 -1.91 3.25
CA LEU A 17 10.27 -0.46 3.29
C LEU A 17 9.74 -0.03 4.68
N PRO A 18 10.56 -0.12 5.74
CA PRO A 18 10.12 0.07 7.13
C PRO A 18 9.49 1.43 7.41
N GLU A 19 9.87 2.44 6.63
CA GLU A 19 9.45 3.83 6.78
C GLU A 19 8.35 4.24 5.80
N ALA A 20 7.85 3.34 4.95
CA ALA A 20 6.90 3.70 3.90
C ALA A 20 5.46 3.88 4.43
N VAL A 21 4.99 2.98 5.31
CA VAL A 21 3.60 2.99 5.80
C VAL A 21 3.45 4.04 6.89
N VAL A 22 2.54 5.00 6.68
CA VAL A 22 2.21 6.05 7.67
C VAL A 22 0.91 5.76 8.41
N GLU A 23 0.01 4.98 7.81
CA GLU A 23 -1.28 4.60 8.39
C GLU A 23 -1.74 3.24 7.86
N GLU A 24 -2.37 2.45 8.72
CA GLU A 24 -3.05 1.20 8.37
C GLU A 24 -4.55 1.37 8.64
N VAL A 25 -5.38 1.24 7.61
CA VAL A 25 -6.83 1.31 7.72
C VAL A 25 -7.39 -0.07 7.42
N LEU A 26 -7.53 -0.88 8.47
CA LEU A 26 -7.95 -2.29 8.38
C LEU A 26 -9.45 -2.47 8.58
N ASP A 27 -10.09 -1.53 9.28
CA ASP A 27 -11.53 -1.52 9.52
C ASP A 27 -12.22 -0.81 8.35
N GLY A 28 -13.04 -1.52 7.59
CA GLY A 28 -13.75 -0.93 6.44
C GLY A 28 -14.23 -1.98 5.43
N VAL A 29 -14.87 -1.49 4.36
CA VAL A 29 -15.29 -2.35 3.23
C VAL A 29 -14.07 -2.84 2.46
N ASP A 30 -13.10 -1.96 2.23
CA ASP A 30 -11.85 -2.25 1.54
C ASP A 30 -10.67 -1.76 2.42
N PRO A 31 -9.84 -2.68 2.97
CA PRO A 31 -8.71 -2.29 3.78
C PRO A 31 -7.57 -1.74 2.92
N PHE A 32 -6.86 -0.72 3.42
CA PHE A 32 -5.75 -0.08 2.71
C PHE A 32 -4.67 0.43 3.67
N VAL A 33 -3.53 0.80 3.09
CA VAL A 33 -2.45 1.50 3.79
C VAL A 33 -2.18 2.84 3.14
N VAL A 34 -1.87 3.85 3.95
CA VAL A 34 -1.34 5.13 3.46
C VAL A 34 0.18 5.05 3.49
N VAL A 35 0.83 5.51 2.42
CA VAL A 35 2.29 5.52 2.32
C VAL A 35 2.84 6.93 2.14
N LYS A 36 4.10 7.14 2.54
CA LYS A 36 4.83 8.39 2.26
C LYS A 36 4.90 8.65 0.76
N ALA A 37 4.68 9.89 0.34
CA ALA A 37 4.64 10.28 -1.07
C ALA A 37 5.95 9.93 -1.80
N GLU A 38 7.09 10.17 -1.17
CA GLU A 38 8.42 9.85 -1.71
C GLU A 38 8.69 8.34 -1.83
N GLN A 39 7.93 7.49 -1.13
CA GLN A 39 8.04 6.03 -1.16
C GLN A 39 7.00 5.36 -2.07
N TRP A 40 6.08 6.12 -2.68
CA TRP A 40 5.02 5.59 -3.54
C TRP A 40 5.55 4.69 -4.65
N GLY A 41 6.53 5.18 -5.42
CA GLY A 41 7.08 4.46 -6.57
C GLY A 41 7.78 3.16 -6.19
N GLU A 42 8.53 3.14 -5.07
CA GLU A 42 9.17 1.91 -4.57
C GLU A 42 8.16 0.94 -3.98
N THR A 43 7.13 1.44 -3.30
CA THR A 43 6.04 0.59 -2.79
C THR A 43 5.31 -0.10 -3.93
N ALA A 44 4.99 0.62 -5.01
CA ALA A 44 4.34 0.02 -6.18
C ALA A 44 5.23 -1.03 -6.87
N ARG A 45 6.55 -0.78 -6.97
CA ARG A 45 7.52 -1.76 -7.47
C ARG A 45 7.57 -3.00 -6.59
N LEU A 46 7.67 -2.84 -5.27
CA LEU A 46 7.66 -3.95 -4.32
C LEU A 46 6.39 -4.80 -4.45
N CYS A 47 5.23 -4.16 -4.52
CA CYS A 47 3.94 -4.80 -4.72
C CYS A 47 3.92 -5.72 -5.95
N ARG A 48 4.55 -5.29 -7.05
CA ARG A 48 4.66 -6.06 -8.30
C ARG A 48 5.76 -7.13 -8.24
N ASP A 49 6.95 -6.76 -7.75
CA ASP A 49 8.19 -7.52 -7.92
C ASP A 49 8.45 -8.53 -6.77
N ASP A 50 7.89 -8.32 -5.57
CA ASP A 50 8.00 -9.31 -4.50
C ASP A 50 7.17 -10.54 -4.85
N SER A 51 7.86 -11.67 -4.98
CA SER A 51 7.25 -12.97 -5.33
C SER A 51 6.12 -13.41 -4.39
N ARG A 52 6.01 -12.86 -3.18
CA ARG A 52 4.94 -13.15 -2.22
C ARG A 52 3.66 -12.36 -2.51
N LEU A 53 3.77 -11.20 -3.17
CA LEU A 53 2.67 -10.26 -3.41
C LEU A 53 2.07 -10.42 -4.81
N GLY A 54 2.91 -10.27 -5.86
CA GLY A 54 2.52 -10.49 -7.25
C GLY A 54 1.39 -9.59 -7.76
N PHE A 55 1.30 -8.33 -7.31
CA PHE A 55 0.32 -7.37 -7.82
C PHE A 55 0.73 -6.87 -9.21
N ASP A 56 0.33 -7.60 -10.25
CA ASP A 56 0.68 -7.33 -11.66
C ASP A 56 -0.39 -6.54 -12.45
N LEU A 57 -1.52 -6.21 -11.81
CA LEU A 57 -2.61 -5.40 -12.36
C LEU A 57 -2.80 -4.12 -11.56
N LEU A 58 -2.64 -2.96 -12.23
CA LEU A 58 -3.10 -1.67 -11.71
C LEU A 58 -4.59 -1.52 -12.03
N SER A 59 -5.45 -1.76 -11.02
CA SER A 59 -6.91 -1.71 -11.18
C SER A 59 -7.43 -0.28 -11.42
N CYS A 60 -6.95 0.69 -10.65
CA CYS A 60 -7.34 2.09 -10.77
C CYS A 60 -6.25 3.04 -10.24
N ILE A 61 -6.29 4.29 -10.70
CA ILE A 61 -5.57 5.42 -10.13
C ILE A 61 -6.50 6.62 -10.12
N SER A 62 -6.63 7.28 -8.96
CA SER A 62 -7.54 8.40 -8.77
C SER A 62 -6.91 9.43 -7.83
N GLY A 63 -7.32 10.69 -7.99
CA GLY A 63 -7.03 11.76 -7.03
C GLY A 63 -8.29 12.11 -6.24
N VAL A 64 -8.11 12.59 -5.02
CA VAL A 64 -9.18 13.12 -4.17
C VAL A 64 -8.70 14.46 -3.63
N ASP A 65 -9.46 15.51 -3.88
CA ASP A 65 -9.21 16.83 -3.30
C ASP A 65 -9.76 16.85 -1.87
N TYR A 66 -8.92 17.24 -0.91
CA TYR A 66 -9.29 17.42 0.50
C TYR A 66 -9.06 18.90 0.88
N PRO A 67 -10.02 19.80 0.62
CA PRO A 67 -9.86 21.24 0.87
C PRO A 67 -9.49 21.57 2.32
N GLU A 68 -9.91 20.74 3.27
CA GLU A 68 -9.62 20.90 4.70
C GLU A 68 -8.17 20.60 5.08
N ARG A 69 -7.35 20.05 4.18
CA ARG A 69 -5.93 19.72 4.43
C ARG A 69 -4.96 20.80 3.93
N GLU A 70 -5.48 21.91 3.41
CA GLU A 70 -4.67 23.02 2.87
C GLU A 70 -4.28 24.09 3.92
N GLU A 71 -4.56 23.86 5.22
CA GLU A 71 -4.21 24.77 6.32
C GLU A 71 -2.79 24.56 6.91
#